data_AF-A0A7Y8FJR4-F1
#
_entry.id   AF-A0A7Y8FJR4-F1
#
_cell.length_a   1.000
_cell.length_b   1.000
_cell.length_c   1.000
_cell.angle_alpha   90.00
_cell.angle_beta   90.00
_cell.angle_gamma   90.00
#
_symmetry.space_group_name_H-M   'P 1'
#
loop_
_entity.id
_entity.type
_entity.pdbx_description
1 polymer ?
#
loop_
_entity_poly.entity_id
_entity_poly.type
_entity_poly.pdbx_seq_one_letter_code
_entity_poly.pdbx_strand_id
1 'polypeptide(L)'
;MEFRNLTPFDALCFSALGMDDQEYPVLVMKVGYRLLPIDGQPGQFRAEVMDEDPLALCTADRYYGEEGASSVCEESDLAPFKPRCDVIVVGNAYAPQGQPTTQ
;
A
#
# COMPACT_ATOMS: atom_id res chain seq x y z
N MET A 1 -18.15 16.74 9.59
CA MET A 1 -17.32 16.23 10.70
C MET A 1 -15.97 16.91 10.59
N GLU A 2 -15.40 17.40 11.69
CA GLU A 2 -14.02 17.91 11.68
C GLU A 2 -13.07 16.72 11.91
N PHE A 3 -12.25 16.37 10.91
CA PHE A 3 -11.22 15.36 11.07
C PHE A 3 -9.95 15.99 11.62
N ARG A 4 -9.42 15.42 12.71
CA ARG A 4 -8.15 15.84 13.31
C ARG A 4 -7.24 14.63 13.43
N ASN A 5 -6.16 14.63 12.65
CA ASN A 5 -5.10 13.63 12.77
C ASN A 5 -4.22 13.96 13.99
N LEU A 6 -4.15 13.05 14.96
CA LEU A 6 -3.29 13.14 16.15
C LEU A 6 -2.12 12.16 16.10
N THR A 7 -1.92 11.51 14.95
CA THR A 7 -0.81 10.58 14.69
C THR A 7 0.27 11.30 13.88
N PRO A 8 1.51 10.77 13.85
CA PRO A 8 2.54 11.28 12.94
C PRO A 8 2.32 10.84 11.49
N PHE A 9 1.39 9.91 11.22
CA PHE A 9 1.22 9.28 9.92
C PHE A 9 0.37 10.12 8.98
N ASP A 10 0.64 10.03 7.68
CA ASP A 10 -0.21 10.70 6.69
C ASP A 10 -1.60 10.05 6.68
N ALA A 11 -2.62 10.90 6.78
CA ALA A 11 -4.00 10.48 6.92
C ALA A 11 -4.94 11.51 6.31
N LEU A 12 -5.97 11.00 5.63
CA LEU A 12 -6.98 11.79 4.94
C LEU A 12 -8.37 11.28 5.32
N CYS A 13 -9.29 12.20 5.55
CA CYS A 13 -10.71 11.92 5.64
C CYS A 13 -11.40 12.55 4.42
N PHE A 14 -12.09 11.75 3.62
CA PHE A 14 -12.81 12.20 2.43
C PHE A 14 -14.24 11.63 2.40
N SER A 15 -15.15 12.25 1.67
CA SER A 15 -16.49 11.70 1.44
C SER A 15 -16.49 10.77 0.23
N ALA A 16 -17.15 9.62 0.35
CA ALA A 16 -17.42 8.74 -0.78
C ALA A 16 -18.90 8.35 -0.82
N LEU A 17 -19.44 8.18 -2.03
CA LEU A 17 -20.82 7.72 -2.23
C LEU A 17 -20.90 6.20 -2.09
N GLY A 18 -21.84 5.75 -1.26
CA GLY A 18 -22.25 4.35 -1.18
C GLY A 18 -23.16 3.94 -2.33
N MET A 19 -23.45 2.64 -2.42
CA MET A 19 -24.39 2.10 -3.42
C MET A 19 -25.85 2.53 -3.20
N ASP A 20 -26.15 3.14 -2.06
CA ASP A 20 -27.44 3.69 -1.65
C ASP A 20 -27.53 5.21 -1.86
N ASP A 21 -26.60 5.80 -2.63
CA ASP A 21 -26.47 7.23 -2.89
C ASP A 21 -26.27 8.10 -1.64
N GLN A 22 -25.87 7.50 -0.51
CA GLN A 22 -25.49 8.24 0.69
C GLN A 22 -23.99 8.50 0.72
N GLU A 23 -23.60 9.70 1.16
CA GLU A 23 -22.20 10.00 1.42
C GLU A 23 -21.77 9.44 2.77
N TYR A 24 -20.65 8.72 2.75
CA TYR A 24 -20.00 8.18 3.94
C TYR A 24 -18.61 8.81 4.09
N PRO A 25 -18.22 9.22 5.31
CA PRO A 25 -16.84 9.61 5.58
C PRO A 25 -15.94 8.38 5.54
N VAL A 26 -14.89 8.45 4.74
CA VAL A 26 -13.85 7.43 4.61
C VAL A 26 -12.56 7.99 5.17
N LEU A 27 -12.00 7.28 6.16
CA LEU A 27 -10.70 7.58 6.74
C LEU A 27 -9.66 6.62 6.19
N VAL A 28 -8.54 7.18 5.74
CA VAL A 28 -7.36 6.45 5.29
C VAL A 28 -6.15 6.98 6.02
N MET A 29 -5.24 6.08 6.36
CA MET A 29 -3.99 6.38 7.05
C MET A 29 -2.93 5.39 6.57
N LYS A 30 -1.71 5.87 6.34
CA LYS A 30 -0.61 5.04 5.89
C LYS A 30 0.48 4.91 6.93
N VAL A 31 0.81 3.67 7.29
CA VAL A 31 1.85 3.38 8.28
C VAL A 31 2.95 2.55 7.64
N GLY A 32 4.17 3.08 7.64
CA GLY A 32 5.36 2.36 7.20
C GLY A 32 5.96 1.53 8.33
N TYR A 33 6.46 0.34 7.98
CA TYR A 33 7.25 -0.49 8.89
C TYR A 33 8.54 -0.92 8.22
N ARG A 34 9.66 -0.75 8.91
CA ARG A 34 10.94 -1.33 8.55
C ARG A 34 11.04 -2.74 9.13
N LEU A 35 11.29 -3.73 8.27
CA LEU A 35 11.50 -5.11 8.71
C LEU A 35 12.98 -5.31 9.03
N LEU A 36 13.28 -5.53 10.31
CA LEU A 36 14.63 -5.78 10.80
C LEU A 36 14.80 -7.27 11.14
N PRO A 37 15.86 -7.95 10.67
CA PRO A 37 16.09 -9.34 10.99
C PRO A 37 16.29 -9.54 12.50
N ILE A 38 15.86 -10.68 13.02
CA ILE A 38 16.08 -11.04 14.43
C ILE A 38 17.32 -11.93 14.54
N ASP A 39 18.29 -11.51 15.35
CA ASP A 39 19.53 -12.25 15.56
C ASP A 39 19.28 -13.68 16.02
N GLY A 40 19.91 -14.65 15.35
CA GLY A 40 19.76 -16.07 15.64
C GLY A 40 18.45 -16.70 15.18
N GLN A 41 17.57 -15.97 14.47
CA GLN A 41 16.29 -16.48 13.98
C GLN A 41 16.13 -16.24 12.46
N PRO A 42 16.77 -17.08 11.62
CA PRO A 42 16.69 -16.93 10.17
C PRO A 42 15.25 -16.91 9.65
N GLY A 43 14.95 -15.94 8.80
CA GLY A 43 13.62 -15.76 8.21
C GLY A 43 12.59 -15.08 9.12
N GLN A 44 12.95 -14.72 10.36
CA GLN A 44 12.10 -13.93 11.25
C GLN A 44 12.54 -12.47 11.27
N PHE A 45 11.55 -11.57 11.28
CA PHE A 45 11.77 -10.12 11.25
C PHE A 45 10.91 -9.45 12.32
N ARG A 46 11.45 -8.40 12.94
CA ARG A 46 10.71 -7.44 13.75
C ARG A 46 10.28 -6.29 12.85
N ALA A 47 9.01 -5.91 12.93
CA ALA A 47 8.51 -4.68 12.33
C ALA A 47 8.80 -3.49 13.27
N GLU A 48 9.56 -2.52 12.79
CA GLU A 48 9.81 -1.26 13.46
C GLU A 48 9.02 -0.16 12.75
N VAL A 49 8.17 0.55 13.48
CA VAL A 49 7.33 1.60 12.89
C VAL A 49 8.19 2.77 12.40
N MET A 50 7.82 3.34 11.26
CA MET A 50 8.45 4.52 10.69
C MET A 50 7.65 5.77 11.08
N ASP A 51 7.89 6.31 12.27
CA ASP A 51 7.19 7.48 12.82
C ASP A 51 7.99 8.79 12.77
N GLU A 52 9.32 8.72 12.57
CA GLU A 52 10.18 9.89 12.34
C GLU A 52 10.09 10.43 10.90
N ASP A 53 10.01 9.53 9.91
CA ASP A 53 9.86 9.85 8.47
C ASP A 53 8.71 9.00 7.88
N PRO A 54 7.46 9.40 8.14
CA PRO A 54 6.27 8.63 7.77
C PRO A 54 6.05 8.62 6.25
N LEU A 55 5.49 7.52 5.75
CA LEU A 55 5.14 7.41 4.33
C LEU A 55 3.93 8.29 3.99
N ALA A 56 3.97 8.96 2.84
CA ALA A 56 2.85 9.71 2.30
C ALA A 56 1.78 8.79 1.68
N LEU A 57 0.51 9.21 1.78
CA LEU A 57 -0.60 8.56 1.09
C LEU A 57 -0.35 8.53 -0.42
N CYS A 58 -0.61 7.38 -1.03
CA CYS A 58 -0.63 7.19 -2.46
C CYS A 58 -2.01 7.59 -2.98
N THR A 59 -2.14 8.75 -3.62
CA THR A 59 -3.46 9.24 -4.07
C THR A 59 -3.86 8.75 -5.47
N ALA A 60 -2.94 8.10 -6.18
CA ALA A 60 -3.13 7.54 -7.51
C ALA A 60 -2.15 6.38 -7.73
N ASP A 61 -2.55 5.39 -8.53
CA ASP A 61 -1.70 4.24 -8.84
C ASP A 61 -0.35 4.69 -9.41
N ARG A 62 0.71 4.10 -8.88
CA ARG A 62 2.08 4.32 -9.34
C ARG A 62 2.56 3.08 -10.08
N TYR A 63 3.30 3.32 -11.16
CA TYR A 63 3.81 2.28 -12.04
C TYR A 63 5.34 2.33 -12.10
N TYR A 64 5.97 1.20 -12.40
CA TYR A 64 7.42 1.17 -12.64
C TYR A 64 7.82 1.84 -13.97
N GLY A 65 6.90 1.91 -14.93
CA GLY A 65 7.11 2.52 -16.24
C GLY A 65 5.86 3.25 -16.71
N GLU A 66 5.47 3.05 -17.97
CA GLU A 66 4.29 3.67 -18.56
C GLU A 66 2.99 3.14 -17.93
N GLU A 67 2.09 4.06 -17.59
CA GLU A 67 0.76 3.76 -17.05
C GLU A 67 -0.06 2.90 -18.04
N GLY A 68 -0.70 1.85 -17.53
CA GLY A 68 -1.46 0.91 -18.36
C GLY A 68 -0.63 -0.04 -19.24
N ALA A 69 0.68 0.19 -19.37
CA ALA A 69 1.59 -0.66 -20.16
C ALA A 69 2.70 -1.33 -19.33
N SER A 70 2.83 -1.00 -18.05
CA SER A 70 3.82 -1.57 -17.13
C SER A 70 3.18 -2.05 -15.82
N SER A 71 3.96 -2.75 -14.99
CA SER A 71 3.49 -3.24 -13.69
C SER A 71 3.28 -2.11 -12.68
N VAL A 72 2.19 -2.21 -11.92
CA VAL A 72 1.89 -1.34 -10.77
C VAL A 72 2.95 -1.57 -9.69
N CYS A 73 3.52 -0.49 -9.15
CA CYS A 73 4.41 -0.54 -8.00
C CYS A 73 3.66 -0.32 -6.68
N GLU A 74 2.61 0.50 -6.70
CA GLU A 74 1.81 0.86 -5.53
C GLU A 74 0.43 1.33 -6.02
N GLU A 75 -0.64 0.82 -5.43
CA GLU A 75 -2.01 1.23 -5.75
C GLU A 75 -2.43 2.44 -4.90
N SER A 76 -3.46 3.15 -5.34
CA SER A 76 -4.06 4.24 -4.57
C SER A 76 -4.59 3.75 -3.23
N ASP A 77 -4.26 4.49 -2.17
CA ASP A 77 -4.79 4.29 -0.82
C ASP A 77 -6.27 4.72 -0.73
N LEU A 78 -6.77 5.51 -1.68
CA LEU A 78 -8.10 6.13 -1.65
C LEU A 78 -9.21 5.18 -2.13
N ALA A 79 -9.47 4.12 -1.37
CA ALA A 79 -10.58 3.20 -1.63
C ALA A 79 -11.83 3.58 -0.81
N PRO A 80 -12.98 3.90 -1.44
CA PRO A 80 -14.24 4.15 -0.75
C PRO A 80 -14.67 3.05 0.23
N PHE A 81 -14.45 1.79 -0.16
CA PHE A 81 -14.82 0.62 0.61
C PHE A 81 -13.84 -0.52 0.35
N LYS A 82 -13.15 -0.99 1.40
CA LYS A 82 -12.16 -2.06 1.32
C LYS A 82 -12.50 -3.17 2.35
N PRO A 83 -13.37 -4.14 1.99
CA PRO A 83 -13.83 -5.16 2.95
C PRO A 83 -12.76 -6.19 3.32
N ARG A 84 -11.63 -6.21 2.59
CA ARG A 84 -10.50 -7.12 2.75
C ARG A 84 -9.19 -6.36 2.55
N CYS A 85 -8.10 -7.02 2.87
CA CYS A 85 -6.75 -6.52 2.60
C CYS A 85 -6.29 -7.01 1.23
N ASP A 86 -5.66 -6.11 0.48
CA ASP A 86 -4.93 -6.44 -0.74
C ASP A 86 -3.43 -6.48 -0.41
N VAL A 87 -2.71 -7.42 -1.01
CA VAL A 87 -1.27 -7.59 -0.77
C VAL A 87 -0.54 -7.52 -2.11
N ILE A 88 0.31 -6.51 -2.25
CA ILE A 88 1.22 -6.37 -3.38
C ILE A 88 2.56 -6.97 -3.00
N VAL A 89 3.04 -7.93 -3.80
CA VAL A 89 4.37 -8.52 -3.64
C VAL A 89 5.24 -8.05 -4.79
N VAL A 90 6.25 -7.22 -4.48
CA VAL A 90 7.27 -6.81 -5.44
C VAL A 90 8.35 -7.86 -5.48
N GLY A 91 8.52 -8.51 -6.62
CA GLY A 91 9.53 -9.55 -6.82
C GLY A 91 9.83 -9.77 -8.29
N ASN A 92 10.90 -10.54 -8.54
CA ASN A 92 11.26 -10.98 -9.88
C ASN A 92 10.80 -12.42 -10.08
N ALA A 93 10.09 -12.66 -11.18
CA ALA A 93 9.77 -14.02 -11.61
C ALA A 93 10.86 -14.51 -12.57
N TYR A 94 11.36 -15.72 -12.34
CA TYR A 94 12.34 -16.36 -13.21
C TYR A 94 11.71 -17.60 -13.84
N ALA A 95 11.95 -17.78 -15.15
CA ALA A 95 11.52 -19.00 -15.83
C ALA A 95 12.24 -20.22 -15.21
N PRO A 96 11.59 -21.40 -15.15
CA PRO A 96 12.28 -22.64 -14.80
C PRO A 96 13.53 -22.80 -15.68
N GLN A 97 14.67 -23.09 -15.05
CA GLN A 97 15.98 -23.21 -15.74
C GLN A 97 16.52 -21.90 -16.36
N GLY A 98 15.89 -20.75 -16.10
CA GLY A 98 16.33 -19.44 -16.59
C GLY A 98 16.15 -19.23 -18.09
N GLN A 99 15.38 -20.08 -18.78
CA GLN A 99 15.16 -19.98 -20.22
C GLN A 99 13.79 -19.36 -20.53
N PRO A 100 13.72 -18.26 -21.31
CA PRO A 100 12.45 -17.67 -21.72
C PRO A 100 11.67 -18.65 -22.61
N THR A 101 10.34 -18.66 -22.48
CA THR A 101 9.46 -19.37 -23.43
C THR A 101 9.42 -18.61 -24.76
N THR A 102 9.37 -19.32 -25.87
CA THR A 102 9.09 -18.71 -27.18
C THR A 102 7.59 -18.42 -27.30
N GLN A 103 7.26 -17.27 -27.90
CA GLN A 103 5.89 -16.83 -28.18
C GLN A 103 5.20 -17.69 -29.24
#